data_AF-A0A3R6VS19-F1
#
_entry.id   AF-A0A3R6VS19-F1
#
_cell.length_a   1.000
_cell.length_b   1.000
_cell.length_c   1.000
_cell.angle_alpha   90.00
_cell.angle_beta   90.00
_cell.angle_gamma   90.00
#
_symmetry.space_group_name_H-M   'P 1'
#
loop_
_entity.id
_entity.type
_entity.pdbx_description
1 polymer ?
#
loop_
_entity_poly.entity_id
_entity_poly.type
_entity_poly.pdbx_seq_one_letter_code
_entity_poly.pdbx_strand_id
1 'polypeptide(L)'
;MKKKGSIILCIMLCTIVWCCSHYQFNFCRNATITIGDNKNDSLNNRIILMFPELDSIWKPTYQYAVIIPSDTTMNMYYQLIQLLNKNESYTKNNTFIICQEVDKESMEEAVPGYSVFVSDFIADNRYCQETCFYMVWKEDKKYLLTKKEI
;
A
#
# COMPACT_ATOMS: atom_id res chain seq x y z
N MET A 1 -7.75 48.52 26.37
CA MET A 1 -7.89 47.67 25.15
C MET A 1 -6.99 46.44 25.25
N LYS A 2 -7.43 45.33 25.87
CA LYS A 2 -6.62 44.08 26.00
C LYS A 2 -7.44 42.79 25.80
N LYS A 3 -8.63 42.86 25.18
CA LYS A 3 -9.51 41.69 24.95
C LYS A 3 -9.41 41.07 23.55
N LYS A 4 -8.86 41.79 22.55
CA LYS A 4 -8.78 41.31 21.16
C LYS A 4 -7.65 40.31 20.91
N GLY A 5 -6.54 40.39 21.66
CA GLY A 5 -5.39 39.48 21.48
C GLY A 5 -5.66 38.05 21.97
N SER A 6 -6.47 37.88 23.02
CA SER A 6 -6.75 36.55 23.59
C SER A 6 -7.68 35.71 22.71
N ILE A 7 -8.59 36.35 21.96
CA ILE A 7 -9.54 35.66 21.07
C ILE A 7 -8.82 35.13 19.82
N ILE A 8 -7.88 35.91 19.26
CA ILE A 8 -7.10 35.50 18.09
C ILE A 8 -6.20 34.31 18.41
N LEU A 9 -5.62 34.26 19.61
CA LEU A 9 -4.77 33.14 20.04
C LEU A 9 -5.57 31.82 20.16
N CYS A 10 -6.80 31.88 20.69
CA CYS A 10 -7.68 30.70 20.77
C CYS A 10 -8.14 30.22 19.38
N ILE A 11 -8.43 31.13 18.45
CA ILE A 11 -8.83 30.75 17.08
C ILE A 11 -7.67 30.06 16.35
N MET A 12 -6.43 30.57 16.50
CA MET A 12 -5.24 29.92 15.94
C MET A 12 -4.98 28.53 16.52
N LEU A 13 -5.12 28.36 17.84
CA LEU A 13 -4.98 27.04 18.47
C LEU A 13 -6.05 26.05 18.00
N CYS A 14 -7.30 26.48 17.82
CA CYS A 14 -8.36 25.63 17.27
C CYS A 14 -8.09 25.24 15.80
N THR A 15 -7.54 26.13 14.97
CA THR A 15 -7.18 25.77 13.59
C THR A 15 -6.00 24.80 13.51
N ILE A 16 -5.03 24.90 14.43
CA ILE A 16 -3.90 23.96 14.50
C ILE A 16 -4.39 22.59 14.97
N VAL A 17 -5.27 22.52 15.97
CA VAL A 17 -5.87 21.24 16.41
C VAL A 17 -6.76 20.64 15.32
N TRP A 18 -7.47 21.44 14.53
CA TRP A 18 -8.28 20.93 13.41
C TRP A 18 -7.43 20.44 12.22
N CYS A 19 -6.32 21.13 11.92
CA CYS A 19 -5.35 20.65 10.92
C CYS A 19 -4.62 19.39 11.41
N CYS A 20 -4.18 19.33 12.67
CA CYS A 20 -3.49 18.14 13.21
C CYS A 20 -4.44 16.94 13.39
N SER A 21 -5.73 17.15 13.61
CA SER A 21 -6.72 16.06 13.73
C SER A 21 -7.22 15.54 12.38
N HIS A 22 -7.16 16.33 11.30
CA HIS A 22 -7.40 15.83 9.94
C HIS A 22 -6.18 15.06 9.37
N TYR A 23 -4.97 15.39 9.82
CA TYR A 23 -3.75 14.67 9.42
C TYR A 23 -3.56 13.33 10.14
N GLN A 24 -4.26 13.09 11.26
CA GLN A 24 -4.38 11.75 11.85
C GLN A 24 -5.45 10.95 11.11
N PHE A 25 -5.11 10.58 9.88
CA PHE A 25 -5.21 9.20 9.38
C PHE A 25 -6.27 8.34 10.08
N ASN A 26 -7.51 8.44 9.63
CA ASN A 26 -8.56 7.43 9.87
C ASN A 26 -8.30 6.14 9.05
N PHE A 27 -7.05 5.75 8.83
CA PHE A 27 -6.68 4.68 7.90
C PHE A 27 -6.58 3.29 8.54
N CYS A 28 -6.80 3.17 9.86
CA CYS A 28 -6.73 1.89 10.56
C CYS A 28 -8.03 1.60 11.32
N ARG A 29 -9.15 1.46 10.60
CA ARG A 29 -10.30 0.75 11.17
C ARG A 29 -10.32 -0.67 10.62
N ASN A 30 -9.63 -1.56 11.35
CA ASN A 30 -9.60 -3.03 11.20
C ASN A 30 -8.56 -3.62 10.23
N ALA A 31 -7.60 -2.84 9.76
CA ALA A 31 -6.43 -3.34 9.05
C ALA A 31 -5.52 -4.16 9.99
N THR A 32 -5.47 -5.48 9.79
CA THR A 32 -4.48 -6.33 10.47
C THR A 32 -3.57 -6.94 9.42
N ILE A 33 -2.26 -6.81 9.63
CA ILE A 33 -1.25 -7.58 8.90
C ILE A 33 -0.68 -8.60 9.86
N THR A 34 -0.78 -9.87 9.49
CA THR A 34 -0.05 -10.93 10.17
C THR A 34 1.04 -11.42 9.25
N ILE A 35 2.27 -11.36 9.74
CA ILE A 35 3.45 -11.97 9.12
C ILE A 35 3.77 -13.20 9.94
N GLY A 36 4.08 -14.30 9.27
CA GLY A 36 4.52 -15.51 9.93
C GLY A 36 5.90 -15.34 10.57
N ASP A 37 5.99 -14.67 11.72
CA ASP A 37 7.22 -14.53 12.53
C ASP A 37 7.47 -15.80 13.36
N ASN A 38 7.57 -16.96 12.71
CA ASN A 38 8.00 -18.19 13.38
C ASN A 38 9.27 -18.72 12.72
N LYS A 39 10.40 -18.56 13.41
CA LYS A 39 11.76 -18.93 12.99
C LYS A 39 11.95 -20.39 12.55
N ASN A 40 10.95 -21.24 12.72
CA ASN A 40 11.01 -22.68 12.41
C ASN A 40 10.05 -23.12 11.29
N ASP A 41 9.35 -22.21 10.63
CA ASP A 41 8.37 -22.58 9.61
C ASP A 41 8.62 -21.84 8.29
N SER A 42 8.35 -22.51 7.17
CA SER A 42 8.42 -21.96 5.81
C SER A 42 7.35 -20.88 5.53
N LEU A 43 6.86 -20.20 6.58
CA LEU A 43 5.79 -19.21 6.60
C LEU A 43 6.30 -17.76 6.59
N ASN A 44 7.62 -17.55 6.61
CA ASN A 44 8.26 -16.23 6.47
C ASN A 44 7.88 -15.49 5.17
N ASN A 45 7.30 -16.18 4.19
CA ASN A 45 6.94 -15.63 2.89
C ASN A 45 5.45 -15.26 2.76
N ARG A 46 4.66 -15.34 3.85
CA ARG A 46 3.22 -15.09 3.79
C ARG A 46 2.81 -13.82 4.54
N ILE A 47 2.08 -12.96 3.85
CA ILE A 47 1.45 -11.76 4.40
C ILE A 47 -0.06 -11.98 4.36
N ILE A 48 -0.73 -11.91 5.50
CA ILE A 48 -2.19 -11.93 5.58
C ILE A 48 -2.68 -10.50 5.74
N LEU A 49 -3.43 -10.00 4.77
CA LEU A 49 -3.99 -8.67 4.74
C LEU A 49 -5.50 -8.73 5.03
N MET A 50 -5.96 -7.91 5.97
CA MET A 50 -7.39 -7.72 6.25
C MET A 50 -7.75 -6.24 6.03
N PHE A 51 -7.90 -5.83 4.78
CA PHE A 51 -8.23 -4.44 4.43
C PHE A 51 -9.58 -4.39 3.71
N PRO A 52 -10.62 -3.80 4.31
CA PRO A 52 -11.91 -3.60 3.65
C PRO A 52 -11.78 -2.80 2.34
N GLU A 53 -10.83 -1.88 2.27
CA GLU A 53 -10.57 -1.04 1.10
C GLU A 53 -10.11 -1.87 -0.10
N LEU A 54 -9.42 -2.99 0.14
CA LEU A 54 -8.97 -3.90 -0.90
C LEU A 54 -10.16 -4.61 -1.58
N ASP A 55 -11.31 -4.73 -0.91
CA ASP A 55 -12.54 -5.25 -1.53
C ASP A 55 -13.01 -4.37 -2.69
N SER A 56 -12.75 -3.06 -2.64
CA SER A 56 -13.22 -2.10 -3.65
C SER A 56 -12.55 -2.27 -5.00
N ILE A 57 -11.30 -2.74 -5.03
CA ILE A 57 -10.53 -2.95 -6.25
C ILE A 57 -10.48 -4.43 -6.66
N TRP A 58 -10.85 -5.35 -5.76
CA TRP A 58 -10.66 -6.78 -5.94
C TRP A 58 -11.40 -7.32 -7.17
N LYS A 59 -10.69 -8.11 -7.98
CA LYS A 59 -11.26 -8.86 -9.10
C LYS A 59 -11.00 -10.36 -8.91
N PRO A 60 -11.97 -11.24 -9.23
CA PRO A 60 -11.76 -12.69 -9.16
C PRO A 60 -10.61 -13.20 -10.03
N THR A 61 -10.21 -12.42 -11.04
CA THR A 61 -9.10 -12.72 -11.93
C THR A 61 -7.73 -12.45 -11.32
N TYR A 62 -7.66 -11.75 -10.17
CA TYR A 62 -6.40 -11.44 -9.53
C TYR A 62 -5.73 -12.68 -8.96
N GLN A 63 -4.48 -12.87 -9.39
CA GLN A 63 -3.58 -13.95 -9.01
C GLN A 63 -2.27 -13.40 -8.46
N TYR A 64 -1.95 -12.14 -8.76
CA TYR A 64 -0.69 -11.52 -8.37
C TYR A 64 -0.89 -10.15 -7.74
N ALA A 65 0.02 -9.84 -6.81
CA ALA A 65 0.18 -8.52 -6.22
C ALA A 65 1.65 -8.11 -6.30
N VAL A 66 1.93 -6.85 -6.63
CA VAL A 66 3.29 -6.30 -6.63
C VAL A 66 3.37 -5.21 -5.58
N ILE A 67 4.30 -5.33 -4.64
CA ILE A 67 4.53 -4.31 -3.60
C ILE A 67 5.73 -3.46 -4.02
N ILE A 68 5.52 -2.15 -4.01
CA ILE A 68 6.53 -1.15 -4.30
C ILE A 68 6.90 -0.44 -2.98
N PRO A 69 8.19 -0.42 -2.60
CA PRO A 69 8.65 0.13 -1.33
C PRO A 69 8.54 1.66 -1.24
N SER A 70 8.65 2.23 -0.04
CA SER A 70 8.52 3.67 0.19
C SER A 70 9.66 4.51 -0.38
N ASP A 71 10.85 3.92 -0.49
CA ASP A 71 12.05 4.61 -1.00
C ASP A 71 12.27 4.30 -2.49
N THR A 72 11.19 4.31 -3.26
CA THR A 72 11.24 3.95 -4.68
C THR A 72 12.01 4.99 -5.47
N THR A 73 13.10 4.56 -6.10
CA THR A 73 13.86 5.40 -7.05
C THR A 73 13.29 5.25 -8.46
N MET A 74 13.53 6.24 -9.32
CA MET A 74 13.16 6.18 -10.74
C MET A 74 13.65 4.89 -11.44
N ASN A 75 14.78 4.34 -10.99
CA ASN A 75 15.31 3.08 -11.48
C ASN A 75 14.41 1.87 -11.13
N MET A 76 13.86 1.82 -9.91
CA MET A 76 12.94 0.76 -9.50
C MET A 76 11.64 0.79 -10.32
N TYR A 77 11.10 1.99 -10.60
CA TYR A 77 9.97 2.18 -11.50
C TYR A 77 10.24 1.62 -12.90
N TYR A 78 11.41 1.95 -13.47
CA TYR A 78 11.78 1.46 -14.79
C TYR A 78 11.94 -0.07 -14.83
N GLN A 79 12.55 -0.64 -13.79
CA GLN A 79 12.69 -2.09 -13.65
C GLN A 79 11.33 -2.79 -13.53
N LEU A 80 10.39 -2.23 -12.77
CA LEU A 80 9.02 -2.72 -12.67
C LEU A 80 8.35 -2.77 -14.05
N ILE A 81 8.39 -1.66 -14.80
CA ILE A 81 7.78 -1.58 -16.14
C ILE A 81 8.39 -2.63 -17.06
N GLN A 82 9.72 -2.79 -17.05
CA GLN A 82 10.38 -3.81 -17.85
C GLN A 82 9.95 -5.22 -17.47
N LEU A 83 9.82 -5.52 -16.17
CA LEU A 83 9.40 -6.83 -15.69
C LEU A 83 7.95 -7.14 -16.06
N LEU A 84 7.03 -6.19 -15.86
CA LEU A 84 5.61 -6.34 -16.21
C LEU A 84 5.40 -6.47 -17.72
N ASN A 85 6.21 -5.78 -18.53
CA ASN A 85 6.11 -5.89 -19.99
C ASN A 85 6.74 -7.18 -20.56
N LYS A 86 7.78 -7.73 -19.91
CA LYS A 86 8.44 -8.95 -20.37
C LYS A 86 7.74 -10.23 -19.93
N ASN A 87 7.07 -10.20 -18.78
CA ASN A 87 6.53 -11.40 -18.18
C ASN A 87 5.03 -11.53 -18.47
N GLU A 88 4.69 -12.41 -19.40
CA GLU A 88 3.32 -12.70 -19.83
C GLU A 88 2.40 -13.14 -18.66
N SER A 89 2.97 -13.57 -17.54
CA SER A 89 2.19 -13.97 -16.36
C SER A 89 1.57 -12.78 -15.62
N TYR A 90 2.19 -11.59 -15.64
CA TYR A 90 1.73 -10.42 -14.90
C TYR A 90 1.04 -9.45 -15.85
N THR A 91 -0.28 -9.51 -15.89
CA THR A 91 -1.12 -8.68 -16.76
C THR A 91 -1.98 -7.74 -15.93
N LYS A 92 -2.43 -6.64 -16.53
CA LYS A 92 -3.39 -5.70 -15.92
C LYS A 92 -4.71 -6.32 -15.42
N ASN A 93 -5.05 -7.52 -15.93
CA ASN A 93 -6.29 -8.21 -15.58
C ASN A 93 -6.12 -9.14 -14.36
N ASN A 94 -4.91 -9.63 -14.11
CA ASN A 94 -4.63 -10.60 -13.04
C ASN A 94 -3.65 -10.08 -11.97
N THR A 95 -3.18 -8.84 -12.11
CA THR A 95 -2.18 -8.22 -11.22
C THR A 95 -2.67 -6.86 -10.75
N PHE A 96 -2.49 -6.58 -9.46
CA PHE A 96 -2.64 -5.24 -8.89
C PHE A 96 -1.35 -4.84 -8.16
N ILE A 97 -1.19 -3.53 -7.97
CA ILE A 97 0.05 -2.95 -7.44
C ILE A 97 -0.27 -2.27 -6.12
N ILE A 98 0.60 -2.43 -5.13
CA ILE A 98 0.51 -1.82 -3.82
C ILE A 98 1.65 -0.81 -3.68
N CYS A 99 1.32 0.45 -3.41
CA CYS A 99 2.30 1.53 -3.22
C CYS A 99 1.86 2.49 -2.10
N GLN A 100 2.70 3.48 -1.79
CA GLN A 100 2.33 4.58 -0.90
C GLN A 100 1.43 5.60 -1.60
N GLU A 101 0.73 6.42 -0.81
CA GLU A 101 -0.14 7.49 -1.35
C GLU A 101 0.67 8.48 -2.19
N VAL A 102 1.90 8.79 -1.75
CA VAL A 102 2.80 9.72 -2.45
C VAL A 102 3.23 9.24 -3.84
N ASP A 103 3.22 7.92 -4.06
CA ASP A 103 3.66 7.28 -5.30
C ASP A 103 2.49 6.97 -6.25
N LYS A 104 1.25 7.17 -5.82
CA LYS A 104 0.06 6.73 -6.56
C LYS A 104 0.00 7.30 -7.97
N GLU A 105 0.15 8.62 -8.11
CA GLU A 105 0.06 9.30 -9.40
C GLU A 105 1.16 8.82 -10.36
N SER A 106 2.40 8.74 -9.87
CA SER A 106 3.53 8.21 -10.63
C SER A 106 3.33 6.75 -11.03
N MET A 107 2.68 5.96 -10.19
CA MET A 107 2.38 4.56 -10.51
C MET A 107 1.31 4.45 -11.59
N GLU A 108 0.22 5.22 -11.49
CA GLU A 108 -0.83 5.22 -12.51
C GLU A 108 -0.30 5.65 -13.89
N GLU A 109 0.69 6.55 -13.92
CA GLU A 109 1.40 6.95 -15.15
C GLU A 109 2.37 5.86 -15.66
N ALA A 110 3.16 5.27 -14.76
CA ALA A 110 4.20 4.29 -15.09
C ALA A 110 3.62 2.97 -15.65
N VAL A 111 2.50 2.52 -15.10
CA VAL A 111 1.90 1.21 -15.38
C VAL A 111 0.41 1.37 -15.72
N PRO A 112 0.11 2.01 -16.85
CA PRO A 112 -1.26 2.41 -17.18
C PRO A 112 -2.17 1.20 -17.32
N GLY A 113 -3.33 1.28 -16.67
CA GLY A 113 -4.37 0.25 -16.69
C GLY A 113 -4.21 -0.86 -15.64
N TYR A 114 -3.09 -0.92 -14.91
CA TYR A 114 -3.01 -1.72 -13.70
C TYR A 114 -3.83 -1.06 -12.59
N SER A 115 -4.43 -1.87 -11.72
CA SER A 115 -5.14 -1.36 -10.55
C SER A 115 -4.14 -1.10 -9.43
N VAL A 116 -4.20 0.09 -8.85
CA VAL A 116 -3.30 0.54 -7.77
C VAL A 116 -4.06 0.57 -6.45
N PHE A 117 -3.51 -0.10 -5.45
CA PHE A 117 -3.95 -0.08 -4.06
C PHE A 117 -2.96 0.75 -3.25
N VAL A 118 -3.46 1.78 -2.57
CA VAL A 118 -2.60 2.55 -1.69
C VAL A 118 -2.61 1.95 -0.29
N SER A 119 -1.43 1.69 0.24
CA SER A 119 -1.23 1.35 1.64
C SER A 119 0.18 1.70 2.10
N ASP A 120 0.32 2.84 2.77
CA ASP A 120 1.59 3.27 3.36
C ASP A 120 2.14 2.26 4.36
N PHE A 121 1.25 1.51 5.01
CA PHE A 121 1.63 0.47 5.94
C PHE A 121 2.21 -0.75 5.21
N ILE A 122 1.65 -1.22 4.11
CA ILE A 122 2.18 -2.40 3.38
C ILE A 122 3.44 -2.05 2.59
N ALA A 123 3.46 -0.86 1.97
CA ALA A 123 4.57 -0.36 1.18
C ALA A 123 5.74 0.16 2.04
N ASP A 124 5.64 0.09 3.36
CA ASP A 124 6.74 0.38 4.28
C ASP A 124 7.92 -0.58 4.05
N ASN A 125 9.14 -0.04 4.04
CA ASN A 125 10.39 -0.76 3.79
C ASN A 125 10.67 -1.93 4.75
N ARG A 126 9.91 -2.03 5.84
CA ARG A 126 9.93 -3.19 6.74
C ARG A 126 9.45 -4.48 6.07
N TYR A 127 8.63 -4.39 5.02
CA TYR A 127 8.01 -5.55 4.37
C TYR A 127 8.62 -5.87 3.01
N CYS A 128 9.10 -4.84 2.30
CA CYS A 128 9.86 -4.97 1.07
C CYS A 128 10.90 -3.87 0.99
N GLN A 129 12.15 -4.22 0.76
CA GLN A 129 13.23 -3.26 0.48
C GLN A 129 13.41 -2.99 -1.01
N GLU A 130 12.81 -3.85 -1.84
CA GLU A 130 12.83 -3.82 -3.29
C GLU A 130 11.44 -4.20 -3.82
N THR A 131 11.21 -4.06 -5.13
CA THR A 131 9.97 -4.51 -5.77
C THR A 131 9.76 -6.00 -5.53
N CYS A 132 8.73 -6.34 -4.76
CA CYS A 132 8.42 -7.72 -4.43
C CYS A 132 7.17 -8.20 -5.13
N PHE A 133 7.21 -9.45 -5.58
CA PHE A 133 6.10 -10.09 -6.27
C PHE A 133 5.48 -11.15 -5.39
N TYR A 134 4.15 -11.16 -5.38
CA TYR A 134 3.36 -12.06 -4.56
C TYR A 134 2.29 -12.75 -5.40
N MET A 135 2.02 -14.00 -5.07
CA MET A 135 0.76 -14.64 -5.43
C MET A 135 -0.30 -14.26 -4.41
N VAL A 136 -1.51 -13.94 -4.86
CA VAL A 136 -2.60 -13.46 -4.00
C VAL A 136 -3.82 -14.36 -4.08
N TRP A 137 -4.41 -14.64 -2.92
CA TRP A 137 -5.64 -15.40 -2.77
C TRP A 137 -6.58 -14.66 -1.83
N LYS A 138 -7.89 -14.77 -2.05
CA LYS A 138 -8.89 -14.23 -1.13
C LYS A 138 -9.68 -15.37 -0.48
N GLU A 139 -9.68 -15.41 0.85
CA GLU A 139 -10.44 -16.37 1.66
C GLU A 139 -11.13 -15.60 2.79
N ASP A 140 -12.47 -15.66 2.88
CA ASP A 140 -13.26 -15.09 3.99
C ASP A 140 -12.83 -13.66 4.41
N LYS A 141 -12.68 -12.76 3.42
CA LYS A 141 -12.24 -11.34 3.57
C LYS A 141 -10.77 -11.15 3.97
N LYS A 142 -9.98 -12.21 3.96
CA LYS A 142 -8.53 -12.16 4.12
C LYS A 142 -7.88 -12.30 2.75
N TYR A 143 -6.83 -11.53 2.54
CA TYR A 143 -6.00 -11.63 1.34
C TYR A 143 -4.66 -12.21 1.75
N LEU A 144 -4.33 -13.38 1.20
CA LEU A 144 -3.10 -14.09 1.48
C LEU A 144 -2.12 -13.82 0.36
N LEU A 145 -1.03 -13.12 0.67
CA LEU A 145 0.06 -12.85 -0.26
C LEU A 145 1.19 -13.81 0.05
N THR A 146 1.64 -14.59 -0.93
CA THR A 146 2.79 -15.50 -0.82
C THR A 146 3.90 -15.02 -1.74
N LYS A 147 5.08 -14.69 -1.18
CA LYS A 147 6.21 -14.17 -1.94
C LYS A 147 6.61 -15.17 -3.03
N LYS A 148 6.77 -14.66 -4.25
CA LYS A 148 7.22 -15.41 -5.41
C LYS A 148 8.66 -14.99 -5.73
N GLU A 149 9.56 -15.96 -5.73
CA GLU A 149 10.91 -15.78 -6.26
C GLU A 149 10.79 -15.72 -7.80
N ILE A 150 11.31 -14.65 -8.40
CA ILE A 150 11.30 -14.39 -9.85
C ILE A 150 12.69 -14.62 -10.43
#